data_AF-A0A0M6Y8F0-F1
#
_entry.id   AF-A0A0M6Y8F0-F1
#
_cell.length_a   1.000
_cell.length_b   1.000
_cell.length_c   1.000
_cell.angle_alpha   90.00
_cell.angle_beta   90.00
_cell.angle_gamma   90.00
#
_symmetry.space_group_name_H-M   'P 1'
#
loop_
_entity.id
_entity.type
_entity.pdbx_description
1 polymer ?
#
loop_
_entity_poly.entity_id
_entity_poly.type
_entity_poly.pdbx_seq_one_letter_code
_entity_poly.pdbx_strand_id
1 'polypeptide(L)'
;MLNEGIKILIVEDDQDMAELISDLLEAEGWSPVAARSAEEAARILPEHAFHLVLVDHNLPGMSGRVFAQKLRSQTDIGIVMVTAAGSAAERVLGLETAADDYVVKPFEPIELTARIKAVLRRMHPSLRGSDKDTISVQHEPTALLLGDWVIDLVNRKAVCTSHPTRTLTSSEFSLLEILASTPNEPVSRTKILEQLGAETDRLIDRNVDVLVLRLRRKIERNPDLPQHIKTRRGKGYILHQDPAHAP
;
A
#
# COMPACT_ATOMS: atom_id res chain seq x y z
N MET A 1 -13.15 -10.73 19.67
CA MET A 1 -12.05 -11.45 20.35
C MET A 1 -11.07 -12.08 19.34
N LEU A 2 -10.60 -11.33 18.32
CA LEU A 2 -9.66 -11.84 17.31
C LEU A 2 -8.28 -11.15 17.34
N ASN A 3 -8.07 -10.17 18.22
CA ASN A 3 -6.80 -9.48 18.35
C ASN A 3 -5.84 -10.17 19.33
N GLU A 4 -6.36 -10.94 20.31
CA GLU A 4 -5.58 -11.73 21.25
C GLU A 4 -4.87 -12.90 20.53
N GLY A 5 -3.63 -12.68 20.11
CA GLY A 5 -2.79 -13.70 19.48
C GLY A 5 -1.91 -13.19 18.35
N ILE A 6 -2.16 -11.98 17.84
CA ILE A 6 -1.33 -11.40 16.79
C ILE A 6 -0.01 -10.93 17.42
N LYS A 7 1.05 -11.72 17.21
CA LYS A 7 2.43 -11.36 17.58
C LYS A 7 3.14 -10.61 16.47
N ILE A 8 3.72 -9.45 16.80
CA ILE A 8 4.46 -8.59 15.89
C ILE A 8 5.89 -8.40 16.42
N LEU A 9 6.89 -8.65 15.57
CA LEU A 9 8.29 -8.37 15.90
C LEU A 9 8.65 -6.95 15.42
N ILE A 10 9.18 -6.12 16.31
CA ILE A 10 9.69 -4.79 16.00
C ILE A 10 11.21 -4.88 15.96
N VAL A 11 11.84 -4.44 14.87
CA VAL A 11 13.30 -4.38 14.71
C VAL A 11 13.69 -2.92 14.54
N GLU A 12 14.14 -2.31 15.64
CA GLU A 12 14.37 -0.86 15.78
C GLU A 12 15.46 -0.66 16.84
N ASP A 13 16.53 0.07 16.51
CA ASP A 13 17.64 0.32 17.44
C ASP A 13 17.37 1.48 18.42
N ASP A 14 16.52 2.42 18.01
CA ASP A 14 16.03 3.50 18.86
C ASP A 14 15.01 2.96 19.88
N GLN A 15 15.39 3.00 21.15
CA GLN A 15 14.57 2.46 22.24
C GLN A 15 13.27 3.23 22.42
N ASP A 16 13.30 4.56 22.31
CA ASP A 16 12.13 5.41 22.53
C ASP A 16 11.10 5.18 21.40
N MET A 17 11.58 5.00 20.16
CA MET A 17 10.74 4.65 19.02
C MET A 17 10.17 3.23 19.14
N ALA A 18 10.97 2.26 19.57
CA ALA A 18 10.50 0.89 19.77
C ALA A 18 9.43 0.80 20.86
N GLU A 19 9.59 1.57 21.94
CA GLU A 19 8.63 1.66 23.05
C GLU A 19 7.32 2.33 22.60
N LEU A 20 7.41 3.46 21.89
CA LEU A 20 6.24 4.12 21.27
C LEU A 20 5.46 3.16 20.35
N ILE A 21 6.15 2.46 19.46
CA ILE A 21 5.50 1.49 18.57
C ILE A 21 4.86 0.37 19.38
N SER A 22 5.55 -0.15 20.39
CA SER A 22 5.02 -1.22 21.25
C SER A 22 3.71 -0.80 21.91
N ASP A 23 3.66 0.39 22.51
CA ASP A 23 2.45 0.95 23.14
C ASP A 23 1.28 1.05 22.13
N LEU A 24 1.57 1.48 20.90
CA LEU A 24 0.55 1.56 19.85
C LEU A 24 0.00 0.19 19.44
N LEU A 25 0.86 -0.83 19.36
CA LEU A 25 0.43 -2.20 19.01
C LEU A 25 -0.32 -2.86 20.16
N GLU A 26 0.08 -2.64 21.41
CA GLU A 26 -0.63 -3.11 22.59
C GLU A 26 -2.00 -2.47 22.75
N ALA A 27 -2.13 -1.17 22.45
CA ALA A 27 -3.41 -0.47 22.44
C ALA A 27 -4.39 -1.05 21.40
N GLU A 28 -3.87 -1.62 20.30
CA GLU A 28 -4.65 -2.35 19.29
C GLU A 28 -4.93 -3.81 19.70
N GLY A 29 -4.44 -4.26 20.86
CA GLY A 29 -4.61 -5.61 21.38
C GLY A 29 -3.67 -6.65 20.77
N TRP A 30 -2.59 -6.23 20.09
CA TRP A 30 -1.56 -7.11 19.57
C TRP A 30 -0.41 -7.27 20.58
N SER A 31 0.43 -8.29 20.37
CA SER A 31 1.57 -8.60 21.24
C SER A 31 2.89 -8.23 20.55
N PRO A 32 3.48 -7.06 20.85
CA PRO A 32 4.78 -6.69 20.32
C PRO A 32 5.91 -7.48 21.00
N VAL A 33 6.99 -7.72 20.26
CA VAL A 33 8.29 -8.14 20.76
C VAL A 33 9.33 -7.26 20.10
N ALA A 34 10.20 -6.61 20.87
CA ALA A 34 11.22 -5.72 20.33
C ALA A 34 12.58 -6.41 20.21
N ALA A 35 13.31 -6.09 19.15
CA ALA A 35 14.70 -6.45 18.90
C ALA A 35 15.46 -5.18 18.49
N ARG A 36 16.65 -4.97 19.05
CA ARG A 36 17.45 -3.74 18.85
C ARG A 36 18.37 -3.83 17.64
N SER A 37 18.40 -4.98 16.97
CA SER A 37 19.25 -5.25 15.80
C SER A 37 18.68 -6.38 14.94
N ALA A 38 19.08 -6.43 13.68
CA ALA A 38 18.72 -7.52 12.78
C ALA A 38 19.27 -8.89 13.26
N GLU A 39 20.44 -8.90 13.92
CA GLU A 39 21.05 -10.09 14.49
C GLU A 39 20.26 -10.63 15.69
N GLU A 40 19.74 -9.74 16.53
CA GLU A 40 18.84 -10.11 17.62
C GLU A 40 17.51 -10.62 17.08
N ALA A 41 16.92 -9.92 16.10
CA ALA A 41 15.70 -10.35 15.44
C ALA A 41 15.84 -11.76 14.84
N ALA A 42 16.98 -12.05 14.20
CA ALA A 42 17.28 -13.37 13.64
C ALA A 42 17.39 -14.49 14.70
N ARG A 43 17.74 -14.15 15.96
CA ARG A 43 17.74 -15.11 17.08
C ARG A 43 16.34 -15.34 17.65
N ILE A 44 15.50 -14.31 17.69
CA ILE A 44 14.14 -14.36 18.27
C ILE A 44 13.16 -15.02 17.29
N LEU A 45 13.30 -14.77 15.99
CA LEU A 45 12.40 -15.27 14.94
C LEU A 45 12.05 -16.78 15.01
N PRO A 46 12.99 -17.70 15.32
CA PRO A 46 12.68 -19.14 15.43
C PRO A 46 11.96 -19.52 16.73
N GLU A 47 12.02 -18.69 17.77
CA GLU A 47 11.50 -19.00 19.11
C GLU A 47 9.98 -18.80 19.20
N HIS A 48 9.41 -17.99 18.29
CA HIS A 48 8.01 -17.61 18.30
C HIS A 48 7.42 -17.59 16.88
N ALA A 49 6.12 -17.86 16.78
CA ALA A 49 5.37 -17.64 15.53
C ALA A 49 4.94 -16.16 15.44
N PHE A 50 5.62 -15.39 14.58
CA PHE A 50 5.26 -14.01 14.28
C PHE A 50 4.34 -13.92 13.07
N HIS A 51 3.41 -12.96 13.11
CA HIS A 51 2.47 -12.69 12.01
C HIS A 51 2.99 -11.57 11.11
N LEU A 52 3.73 -10.63 11.71
CA LEU A 52 4.29 -9.48 11.03
C LEU A 52 5.61 -9.08 11.69
N VAL A 53 6.53 -8.57 10.88
CA VAL A 53 7.76 -7.92 11.32
C VAL A 53 7.76 -6.47 10.84
N LEU A 54 7.92 -5.55 11.76
CA LEU A 54 8.15 -4.14 11.50
C LEU A 54 9.65 -3.88 11.59
N VAL A 55 10.27 -3.36 10.53
CA VAL A 55 11.74 -3.27 10.42
C VAL A 55 12.16 -1.85 10.09
N ASP A 56 12.99 -1.20 10.93
CA ASP A 56 13.66 0.03 10.53
C ASP A 56 14.64 -0.27 9.39
N HIS A 57 14.58 0.56 8.36
CA HIS A 57 15.58 0.61 7.30
C HIS A 57 16.99 0.90 7.83
N ASN A 58 17.14 1.81 8.79
CA ASN A 58 18.41 2.36 9.27
C ASN A 58 19.04 1.63 10.47
N LEU A 59 18.97 0.31 10.52
CA LEU A 59 19.59 -0.45 11.61
C LEU A 59 21.13 -0.38 11.58
N PRO A 60 21.80 -0.26 12.74
CA PRO A 60 23.24 -0.39 12.85
C PRO A 60 23.68 -1.83 12.58
N GLY A 61 24.82 -2.00 11.90
CA GLY A 61 25.32 -3.32 11.51
C GLY A 61 24.64 -3.83 10.23
N MET A 62 23.85 -4.91 10.32
CA MET A 62 23.08 -5.39 9.18
C MET A 62 21.88 -4.48 8.90
N SER A 63 21.86 -3.86 7.72
CA SER A 63 20.74 -3.01 7.29
C SER A 63 19.40 -3.77 7.31
N GLY A 64 18.32 -3.07 7.66
CA GLY A 64 16.97 -3.65 7.69
C GLY A 64 16.52 -4.22 6.35
N ARG A 65 17.01 -3.65 5.23
CA ARG A 65 16.76 -4.18 3.88
C ARG A 65 17.34 -5.57 3.67
N VAL A 66 18.60 -5.77 4.03
CA VAL A 66 19.28 -7.08 3.89
C VAL A 66 18.59 -8.11 4.80
N PHE A 67 18.21 -7.70 6.01
CA PHE A 67 17.42 -8.53 6.91
C PHE A 67 16.07 -8.92 6.31
N ALA A 68 15.30 -7.97 5.79
CA ALA A 68 14.00 -8.21 5.16
C ALA A 68 14.11 -9.16 3.95
N GLN A 69 15.12 -8.98 3.08
CA GLN A 69 15.37 -9.86 1.94
C GLN A 69 15.64 -11.31 2.39
N LYS A 70 16.49 -11.48 3.41
CA LYS A 70 16.79 -12.79 3.98
C LYS A 70 15.53 -13.42 4.58
N LEU A 71 14.76 -12.65 5.35
CA LEU A 71 13.53 -13.11 5.98
C LEU A 71 12.49 -13.56 4.95
N ARG A 72 12.31 -12.79 3.87
CA ARG A 72 11.40 -13.12 2.77
C ARG A 72 11.81 -14.40 2.04
N SER A 73 13.11 -14.65 1.89
CA SER A 73 13.58 -15.89 1.25
C SER A 73 13.30 -17.16 2.06
N GLN A 74 12.95 -17.00 3.35
CA GLN A 74 12.80 -18.10 4.31
C GLN A 74 11.37 -18.24 4.84
N THR A 75 10.55 -17.18 4.77
CA THR A 75 9.25 -17.11 5.43
C THR A 75 8.23 -16.30 4.65
N ASP A 76 6.96 -16.58 4.89
CA ASP A 76 5.83 -15.80 4.38
C ASP A 76 5.33 -14.76 5.40
N ILE A 77 6.09 -14.46 6.46
CA ILE A 77 5.68 -13.48 7.47
C ILE A 77 5.46 -12.11 6.81
N GLY A 78 4.46 -11.35 7.27
CA GLY A 78 4.24 -9.99 6.78
C GLY A 78 5.43 -9.09 7.13
N ILE A 79 5.92 -8.27 6.20
CA ILE A 79 7.06 -7.37 6.45
C ILE A 79 6.65 -5.93 6.16
N VAL A 80 6.73 -5.06 7.16
CA VAL A 80 6.51 -3.61 7.02
C VAL A 80 7.82 -2.91 7.33
N MET A 81 8.30 -2.08 6.40
CA MET A 81 9.55 -1.33 6.58
C MET A 81 9.25 0.07 7.08
N VAL A 82 9.93 0.51 8.13
CA VAL A 82 9.90 1.89 8.65
C VAL A 82 11.14 2.63 8.14
N THR A 83 10.99 3.82 7.60
CA THR A 83 12.09 4.50 6.88
C THR A 83 12.07 6.01 7.08
N ALA A 84 13.23 6.65 7.27
CA ALA A 84 13.33 8.11 7.37
C ALA A 84 13.00 8.84 6.05
N ALA A 85 12.39 10.03 6.16
CA ALA A 85 12.16 10.92 5.03
C ALA A 85 13.50 11.41 4.43
N GLY A 86 13.84 10.97 3.21
CA GLY A 86 15.09 11.36 2.54
C GLY A 86 16.01 10.20 2.16
N SER A 87 15.73 8.98 2.63
CA SER A 87 16.25 7.72 2.06
C SER A 87 15.75 7.45 0.63
N ALA A 88 15.00 8.39 0.04
CA ALA A 88 14.39 8.31 -1.27
C ALA A 88 15.39 8.04 -2.41
N ALA A 89 16.68 8.34 -2.22
CA ALA A 89 17.74 7.96 -3.16
C ALA A 89 17.97 6.43 -3.21
N GLU A 90 17.71 5.71 -2.11
CA GLU A 90 17.83 4.24 -2.03
C GLU A 90 16.57 3.50 -2.48
N ARG A 91 15.41 4.18 -2.55
CA ARG A 91 14.18 3.66 -3.17
C ARG A 91 14.34 3.40 -4.68
N VAL A 92 15.31 4.04 -5.33
CA VAL A 92 15.52 3.96 -6.79
C VAL A 92 16.56 2.89 -7.16
N LEU A 93 17.51 2.55 -6.28
CA LEU A 93 18.53 1.52 -6.54
C LEU A 93 18.19 0.12 -5.99
N GLY A 94 17.10 -0.01 -5.23
CA GLY A 94 16.63 -1.29 -4.69
C GLY A 94 15.36 -1.80 -5.37
N LEU A 95 15.36 -1.99 -6.69
CA LEU A 95 14.41 -2.93 -7.28
C LEU A 95 14.63 -4.31 -6.61
N GLU A 96 13.53 -5.02 -6.28
CA GLU A 96 13.44 -6.37 -5.65
C GLU A 96 12.97 -6.44 -4.17
N THR A 97 11.71 -6.00 -3.98
CA THR A 97 10.60 -6.63 -3.20
C THR A 97 10.93 -7.63 -2.07
N ALA A 98 11.30 -7.14 -0.88
CA ALA A 98 11.25 -7.95 0.34
C ALA A 98 10.04 -7.64 1.25
N ALA A 99 9.56 -6.40 1.22
CA ALA A 99 8.52 -5.90 2.12
C ALA A 99 7.13 -5.80 1.47
N ASP A 100 6.09 -5.98 2.30
CA ASP A 100 4.67 -5.91 1.92
C ASP A 100 4.09 -4.50 2.01
N ASP A 101 4.71 -3.62 2.82
CA ASP A 101 4.37 -2.20 2.95
C ASP A 101 5.55 -1.39 3.53
N TYR A 102 5.46 -0.06 3.45
CA TYR A 102 6.44 0.89 3.97
C TYR A 102 5.75 2.03 4.74
N VAL A 103 6.35 2.48 5.84
CA VAL A 103 5.94 3.63 6.64
C VAL A 103 7.09 4.63 6.73
N VAL A 104 6.82 5.92 6.54
CA VAL A 104 7.86 6.96 6.59
C VAL A 104 7.88 7.63 7.96
N LYS A 105 9.06 7.81 8.57
CA LYS A 105 9.26 8.62 9.77
C LYS A 105 9.30 10.12 9.40
N PRO A 106 8.62 11.02 10.14
CA PRO A 106 7.68 10.73 11.24
C PRO A 106 6.32 10.22 10.72
N PHE A 107 5.70 9.29 11.44
CA PHE A 107 4.39 8.72 11.11
C PHE A 107 3.36 9.03 12.20
N GLU A 108 2.10 9.16 11.78
CA GLU A 108 0.98 9.25 12.71
C GLU A 108 0.59 7.86 13.24
N PRO A 109 0.20 7.72 14.53
CA PRO A 109 -0.23 6.44 15.10
C PRO A 109 -1.27 5.69 14.28
N ILE A 110 -2.29 6.41 13.79
CA ILE A 110 -3.39 5.87 12.98
C ILE A 110 -2.87 5.33 11.63
N GLU A 111 -1.84 5.96 11.06
CA GLU A 111 -1.25 5.51 9.80
C GLU A 111 -0.53 4.16 9.98
N LEU A 112 0.31 4.05 11.00
CA LEU A 112 1.07 2.82 11.27
C LEU A 112 0.12 1.63 11.52
N THR A 113 -0.89 1.80 12.38
CA THR A 113 -1.82 0.71 12.72
C THR A 113 -2.69 0.31 11.54
N ALA A 114 -3.14 1.27 10.71
CA ALA A 114 -3.91 0.97 9.50
C ALA A 114 -3.11 0.16 8.48
N ARG A 115 -1.81 0.48 8.27
CA ARG A 115 -0.93 -0.28 7.37
C ARG A 115 -0.66 -1.69 7.85
N ILE A 116 -0.41 -1.85 9.15
CA ILE A 116 -0.24 -3.16 9.79
C ILE A 116 -1.51 -4.01 9.63
N LYS A 117 -2.70 -3.44 9.91
CA LYS A 117 -4.00 -4.10 9.67
C LYS A 117 -4.16 -4.55 8.22
N ALA A 118 -3.78 -3.70 7.27
CA ALA A 118 -3.88 -4.02 5.84
C ALA A 118 -2.97 -5.20 5.43
N VAL A 119 -1.75 -5.28 5.97
CA VAL A 119 -0.84 -6.42 5.75
C VAL A 119 -1.40 -7.69 6.40
N LEU A 120 -1.79 -7.64 7.67
CA LEU A 120 -2.34 -8.80 8.40
C LEU A 120 -3.58 -9.37 7.71
N ARG A 121 -4.49 -8.52 7.22
CA ARG A 121 -5.70 -8.94 6.47
C ARG A 121 -5.39 -9.56 5.11
N ARG A 122 -4.27 -9.18 4.48
CA ARG A 122 -3.79 -9.81 3.24
C ARG A 122 -3.16 -11.18 3.52
N MET A 123 -2.36 -11.29 4.57
CA MET A 123 -1.56 -12.47 4.91
C MET A 123 -2.35 -13.58 5.63
N HIS A 124 -3.36 -13.22 6.43
CA HIS A 124 -4.16 -14.18 7.19
C HIS A 124 -5.65 -14.00 6.89
N PRO A 125 -6.16 -14.63 5.80
CA PRO A 125 -7.58 -14.57 5.43
C PRO A 125 -8.54 -15.07 6.52
N SER A 126 -8.07 -15.90 7.45
CA SER A 126 -8.83 -16.39 8.62
C SER A 126 -9.07 -15.31 9.68
N LEU A 127 -8.28 -14.23 9.72
CA LEU A 127 -8.53 -13.04 10.56
C LEU A 127 -9.74 -12.22 10.06
N ARG A 128 -10.42 -12.65 8.99
CA ARG A 128 -11.65 -12.02 8.47
C ARG A 128 -12.93 -12.45 9.21
N GLY A 129 -12.83 -13.31 10.22
CA GLY A 129 -14.00 -13.81 10.94
C GLY A 129 -14.50 -12.84 12.01
N SER A 130 -15.63 -12.18 11.77
CA SER A 130 -16.53 -11.53 12.75
C SER A 130 -15.96 -10.41 13.65
N ASP A 131 -15.69 -9.23 13.06
CA ASP A 131 -15.98 -7.98 13.77
C ASP A 131 -17.31 -7.44 13.23
N LYS A 132 -18.37 -7.70 14.00
CA LYS A 132 -19.71 -7.18 13.77
C LYS A 132 -19.95 -5.81 14.42
N ASP A 133 -18.96 -5.24 15.12
CA ASP A 133 -19.13 -3.99 15.85
C ASP A 133 -17.94 -3.05 15.65
N THR A 134 -17.78 -2.47 14.46
CA THR A 134 -17.42 -1.05 14.35
C THR A 134 -17.86 -0.51 12.99
N ILE A 135 -19.00 0.21 13.02
CA ILE A 135 -19.56 1.07 11.98
C ILE A 135 -19.70 0.38 10.62
N SER A 136 -20.81 -0.34 10.49
CA SER A 136 -21.46 -0.54 9.20
C SER A 136 -21.83 0.83 8.61
N VAL A 137 -20.94 1.41 7.80
CA VAL A 137 -21.42 2.19 6.67
C VAL A 137 -21.69 1.17 5.58
N GLN A 138 -22.96 0.85 5.40
CA GLN A 138 -23.46 0.16 4.23
C GLN A 138 -23.06 0.98 3.01
N HIS A 139 -21.92 0.65 2.39
CA HIS A 139 -21.73 0.90 0.97
C HIS A 139 -21.72 -0.46 0.33
N GLU A 140 -22.74 -0.73 -0.49
CA GLU A 140 -22.60 -1.72 -1.55
C GLU A 140 -21.24 -1.49 -2.22
N PRO A 141 -20.44 -2.53 -2.47
CA PRO A 141 -19.14 -2.35 -3.09
C PRO A 141 -19.39 -1.91 -4.53
N THR A 142 -19.41 -0.60 -4.77
CA THR A 142 -19.37 -0.02 -6.12
C THR A 142 -17.97 -0.24 -6.67
N ALA A 143 -17.65 -1.50 -6.96
CA ALA A 143 -16.42 -1.88 -7.61
C ALA A 143 -16.44 -1.30 -9.03
N LEU A 144 -15.47 -0.45 -9.32
CA LEU A 144 -15.28 0.12 -10.63
C LEU A 144 -14.74 -0.96 -11.57
N LEU A 145 -15.49 -1.26 -12.63
CA LEU A 145 -15.10 -2.23 -13.66
C LEU A 145 -14.50 -1.50 -14.86
N LEU A 146 -13.22 -1.74 -15.14
CA LEU A 146 -12.51 -1.18 -16.30
C LEU A 146 -11.86 -2.30 -17.10
N GLY A 147 -12.50 -2.73 -18.18
CA GLY A 147 -12.08 -3.91 -18.94
C GLY A 147 -12.03 -5.14 -18.02
N ASP A 148 -10.86 -5.75 -17.92
CA ASP A 148 -10.64 -6.91 -17.04
C ASP A 148 -10.32 -6.54 -15.59
N TRP A 149 -10.31 -5.24 -15.25
CA TRP A 149 -9.98 -4.78 -13.90
C TRP A 149 -11.23 -4.59 -13.04
N VAL A 150 -11.21 -5.22 -11.87
CA VAL A 150 -12.15 -4.97 -10.78
C VAL A 150 -11.44 -4.10 -9.75
N ILE A 151 -11.95 -2.90 -9.53
CA ILE A 151 -11.27 -1.87 -8.76
C ILE A 151 -12.15 -1.41 -7.60
N ASP A 152 -11.67 -1.66 -6.40
CA ASP A 152 -12.24 -1.19 -5.16
C ASP A 152 -11.48 0.07 -4.73
N LEU A 153 -12.10 1.22 -4.95
CA LEU A 153 -11.52 2.52 -4.61
C LEU A 153 -11.44 2.71 -3.09
N VAL A 154 -12.38 2.14 -2.33
CA VAL A 154 -12.44 2.27 -0.86
C VAL A 154 -11.29 1.51 -0.22
N ASN A 155 -11.06 0.27 -0.66
CA ASN A 155 -9.98 -0.58 -0.15
C ASN A 155 -8.67 -0.44 -0.92
N ARG A 156 -8.58 0.52 -1.86
CA ARG A 156 -7.47 0.72 -2.80
C ARG A 156 -6.96 -0.57 -3.45
N LYS A 157 -7.87 -1.43 -3.92
CA LYS A 157 -7.54 -2.74 -4.49
C LYS A 157 -7.91 -2.78 -5.96
N ALA A 158 -6.98 -3.15 -6.82
CA ALA A 158 -7.24 -3.40 -8.24
C ALA A 158 -6.83 -4.83 -8.59
N VAL A 159 -7.75 -5.63 -9.13
CA VAL A 159 -7.51 -7.01 -9.56
C VAL A 159 -7.81 -7.14 -11.04
N CYS A 160 -6.84 -7.60 -11.82
CA CYS A 160 -7.05 -7.96 -13.22
C CYS A 160 -7.52 -9.42 -13.30
N THR A 161 -8.76 -9.65 -13.75
CA THR A 161 -9.38 -10.99 -13.83
C THR A 161 -8.74 -11.87 -14.90
N SER A 162 -8.24 -11.28 -15.99
CA SER A 162 -7.54 -12.01 -17.03
C SER A 162 -6.10 -12.36 -16.65
N HIS A 163 -5.46 -11.54 -15.81
CA HIS A 163 -4.07 -11.74 -15.39
C HIS A 163 -3.89 -11.33 -13.92
N PRO A 164 -4.19 -12.22 -12.95
CA PRO A 164 -4.22 -11.89 -11.52
C PRO A 164 -2.89 -11.37 -10.94
N THR A 165 -1.76 -11.61 -11.62
CA THR A 165 -0.44 -11.11 -11.24
C THR A 165 -0.17 -9.66 -11.68
N ARG A 166 -1.00 -9.09 -12.56
CA ARG A 166 -0.90 -7.68 -12.95
C ARG A 166 -1.39 -6.79 -11.82
N THR A 167 -0.61 -5.76 -11.50
CA THR A 167 -0.93 -4.77 -10.47
C THR A 167 -0.87 -3.34 -11.02
N LEU A 168 -1.63 -2.44 -10.40
CA LEU A 168 -1.48 -1.00 -10.62
C LEU A 168 -0.45 -0.46 -9.62
N THR A 169 0.40 0.46 -10.09
CA THR A 169 1.30 1.20 -9.18
C THR A 169 0.50 2.20 -8.35
N SER A 170 1.09 2.73 -7.27
CA SER A 170 0.43 3.74 -6.45
C SER A 170 0.02 4.98 -7.27
N SER A 171 0.92 5.50 -8.12
CA SER A 171 0.62 6.65 -8.99
C SER A 171 -0.46 6.35 -10.03
N GLU A 172 -0.48 5.13 -10.56
CA GLU A 172 -1.53 4.66 -11.47
C GLU A 172 -2.89 4.58 -10.76
N PHE A 173 -2.91 4.11 -9.52
CA PHE A 173 -4.11 4.04 -8.69
C PHE A 173 -4.60 5.43 -8.27
N SER A 174 -3.69 6.32 -7.84
CA SER A 174 -4.04 7.70 -7.48
C SER A 174 -4.55 8.50 -8.68
N LEU A 175 -3.95 8.33 -9.88
CA LEU A 175 -4.51 8.90 -11.10
C LEU A 175 -5.93 8.37 -11.35
N LEU A 176 -6.14 7.07 -11.14
CA LEU A 176 -7.44 6.46 -11.32
C LEU A 176 -8.48 7.00 -10.32
N GLU A 177 -8.14 7.15 -9.04
CA GLU A 177 -9.02 7.74 -8.02
C GLU A 177 -9.39 9.18 -8.36
N ILE A 178 -8.41 9.98 -8.79
CA ILE A 178 -8.65 11.37 -9.22
C ILE A 178 -9.67 11.39 -10.35
N LEU A 179 -9.50 10.54 -11.37
CA LEU A 179 -10.42 10.48 -12.49
C LEU A 179 -11.79 9.86 -12.10
N ALA A 180 -11.79 8.91 -11.17
CA ALA A 180 -13.00 8.25 -10.68
C ALA A 180 -13.82 9.12 -9.71
N SER A 181 -13.21 10.14 -9.10
CA SER A 181 -13.91 11.13 -8.28
C SER A 181 -14.89 12.00 -9.07
N THR A 182 -14.71 12.09 -10.39
CA THR A 182 -15.54 12.87 -11.32
C THR A 182 -15.80 12.09 -12.61
N PRO A 183 -16.56 10.97 -12.55
CA PRO A 183 -16.76 10.10 -13.69
C PRO A 183 -17.50 10.82 -14.80
N ASN A 184 -17.12 10.55 -16.05
CA ASN A 184 -17.64 11.20 -17.26
C ASN A 184 -17.42 12.74 -17.34
N GLU A 185 -16.62 13.32 -16.45
CA GLU A 185 -16.19 14.71 -16.52
C GLU A 185 -14.68 14.82 -16.78
N PRO A 186 -14.23 15.81 -17.58
CA PRO A 186 -12.81 16.00 -17.81
C PRO A 186 -12.12 16.64 -16.59
N VAL A 187 -11.08 15.97 -16.09
CA VAL A 187 -10.14 16.51 -15.11
C VAL A 187 -8.95 17.13 -15.84
N SER A 188 -8.65 18.40 -15.53
CA SER A 188 -7.55 19.12 -16.16
C SER A 188 -6.19 18.56 -15.74
N ARG A 189 -5.19 18.67 -16.62
CA ARG A 189 -3.82 18.22 -16.31
C ARG A 189 -3.27 18.93 -15.08
N THR A 190 -3.54 20.23 -14.95
CA THR A 190 -3.15 21.02 -13.78
C THR A 190 -3.82 20.51 -12.51
N LYS A 191 -5.13 20.23 -12.53
CA LYS A 191 -5.84 19.68 -11.37
C LYS A 191 -5.37 18.28 -10.99
N ILE A 192 -5.08 17.42 -11.98
CA ILE A 192 -4.47 16.11 -11.74
C ILE A 192 -3.10 16.27 -11.08
N LEU A 193 -2.25 17.18 -11.59
CA LEU A 193 -0.94 17.45 -10.99
C LEU A 193 -1.03 18.03 -9.59
N GLU A 194 -1.99 18.91 -9.33
CA GLU A 194 -2.23 19.51 -8.02
C GLU A 194 -2.70 18.46 -7.02
N GLN A 195 -3.63 17.58 -7.38
CA GLN A 195 -4.13 16.53 -6.48
C GLN A 195 -3.09 15.43 -6.25
N LEU A 196 -2.32 15.05 -7.29
CA LEU A 196 -1.17 14.16 -7.13
C LEU A 196 -0.04 14.81 -6.32
N GLY A 197 0.09 16.15 -6.36
CA GLY A 197 1.11 16.90 -5.63
C GLY A 197 0.70 17.30 -4.21
N ALA A 198 -0.59 17.45 -3.92
CA ALA A 198 -1.12 17.72 -2.58
C ALA A 198 -1.01 16.48 -1.68
N GLU A 199 -1.01 15.28 -2.27
CA GLU A 199 -0.64 14.03 -1.58
C GLU A 199 0.87 13.76 -1.56
N THR A 200 1.72 14.64 -2.12
CA THR A 200 3.16 14.37 -2.23
C THR A 200 3.99 15.65 -2.39
N ASP A 201 4.62 16.11 -1.30
CA ASP A 201 5.81 16.97 -1.43
C ASP A 201 7.00 16.10 -1.88
N ARG A 202 7.08 15.84 -3.19
CA ARG A 202 8.27 15.55 -4.04
C ARG A 202 7.88 14.90 -5.38
N LEU A 203 8.22 15.56 -6.49
CA LEU A 203 8.31 15.00 -7.86
C LEU A 203 9.11 13.68 -7.83
N ILE A 204 8.93 12.70 -8.71
CA ILE A 204 9.01 12.78 -10.18
C ILE A 204 8.18 11.65 -10.81
N ASP A 205 7.04 12.03 -11.42
CA ASP A 205 6.72 11.69 -12.80
C ASP A 205 5.77 12.78 -13.33
N ARG A 206 6.29 14.01 -13.51
CA ARG A 206 5.50 15.19 -13.89
C ARG A 206 5.11 15.21 -15.38
N ASN A 207 4.76 14.06 -15.93
CA ASN A 207 4.04 14.03 -17.18
C ASN A 207 2.76 13.21 -16.98
N VAL A 208 1.66 13.92 -16.73
CA VAL A 208 0.30 13.34 -16.68
C VAL A 208 0.06 12.45 -17.89
N ASP A 209 0.59 12.82 -19.06
CA ASP A 209 0.41 12.06 -20.30
C ASP A 209 1.17 10.72 -20.26
N VAL A 210 2.35 10.65 -19.61
CA VAL A 210 3.10 9.39 -19.40
C VAL A 210 2.40 8.49 -18.39
N LEU A 211 1.91 9.06 -17.28
CA LEU A 211 1.17 8.30 -16.28
C LEU A 211 -0.14 7.73 -16.85
N VAL A 212 -0.85 8.54 -17.64
CA VAL A 212 -2.04 8.08 -18.40
C VAL A 212 -1.66 7.00 -19.41
N LEU A 213 -0.55 7.14 -20.15
CA LEU A 213 -0.10 6.12 -21.10
C LEU A 213 0.19 4.77 -20.42
N ARG A 214 0.87 4.78 -19.27
CA ARG A 214 1.15 3.57 -18.49
C ARG A 214 -0.13 2.92 -17.96
N LEU A 215 -1.03 3.73 -17.41
CA LEU A 215 -2.32 3.27 -16.92
C LEU A 215 -3.16 2.64 -18.05
N ARG A 216 -3.20 3.28 -19.24
CA ARG A 216 -3.86 2.72 -20.43
C ARG A 216 -3.28 1.39 -20.88
N ARG A 217 -1.96 1.22 -20.86
CA ARG A 217 -1.30 -0.06 -21.20
C ARG A 217 -1.73 -1.22 -20.30
N LYS A 218 -2.20 -0.94 -19.08
CA LYS A 218 -2.69 -1.94 -18.14
C LYS A 218 -4.19 -2.16 -18.24
N ILE A 219 -4.96 -1.08 -18.36
CA ILE A 219 -6.42 -1.11 -18.27
C ILE A 219 -7.10 -1.29 -19.63
N GLU A 220 -6.56 -0.67 -20.69
CA GLU A 220 -7.19 -0.70 -22.01
C GLU A 220 -6.77 -1.96 -22.78
N ARG A 221 -7.71 -2.56 -23.52
CA ARG A 221 -7.38 -3.58 -24.51
C ARG A 221 -6.48 -3.05 -25.62
N ASN A 222 -6.72 -1.81 -26.05
CA ASN A 222 -5.85 -1.10 -27.00
C ASN A 222 -5.53 0.31 -26.45
N PRO A 223 -4.28 0.57 -26.03
CA PRO A 223 -3.88 1.86 -25.46
C PRO A 223 -3.98 3.05 -26.43
N ASP A 224 -3.88 2.80 -27.74
CA ASP A 224 -3.98 3.84 -28.79
C ASP A 224 -5.44 4.18 -29.12
N LEU A 225 -6.38 3.30 -28.77
CA LEU A 225 -7.82 3.48 -28.91
C LEU A 225 -8.53 3.28 -27.56
N PRO A 226 -8.29 4.16 -26.56
CA PRO A 226 -8.75 3.96 -25.20
C PRO A 226 -10.27 4.11 -25.07
N GLN A 227 -10.91 3.17 -24.37
CA GLN A 227 -12.34 3.16 -24.11
C GLN A 227 -12.69 3.77 -22.74
N HIS A 228 -11.85 3.54 -21.73
CA HIS A 228 -12.09 3.96 -20.37
C HIS A 228 -11.41 5.30 -20.03
N ILE A 229 -10.12 5.45 -20.32
CA ILE A 229 -9.36 6.65 -19.99
C ILE A 229 -9.16 7.47 -21.26
N LYS A 230 -10.07 8.40 -21.55
CA LYS A 230 -10.03 9.18 -22.81
C LYS A 230 -9.33 10.52 -22.65
N THR A 231 -8.77 11.02 -23.75
CA THR A 231 -8.22 12.37 -23.81
C THR A 231 -9.30 13.32 -24.33
N ARG A 232 -9.62 14.36 -23.55
CA ARG A 232 -10.40 15.52 -24.02
C ARG A 232 -9.43 16.64 -24.37
N ARG A 233 -9.20 16.83 -25.68
CA ARG A 233 -8.25 17.85 -26.19
C ARG A 233 -8.55 19.22 -25.57
N GLY A 234 -7.51 19.90 -25.08
CA GLY A 234 -7.62 21.19 -24.39
C GLY A 234 -8.24 21.17 -22.99
N LYS A 235 -8.83 20.05 -22.55
CA LYS A 235 -9.52 19.94 -21.25
C LYS A 235 -8.87 18.98 -20.27
N GLY A 236 -8.14 17.97 -20.74
CA GLY A 236 -7.44 17.00 -19.90
C GLY A 236 -7.87 15.56 -20.17
N TYR A 237 -8.13 14.81 -19.10
CA TYR A 237 -8.45 13.38 -19.13
C TYR A 237 -9.80 13.09 -18.49
N ILE A 238 -10.48 12.07 -18.98
CA ILE A 238 -11.82 11.68 -18.51
C ILE A 238 -11.84 10.18 -18.31
N LEU A 239 -12.45 9.72 -17.21
CA LEU A 239 -12.81 8.33 -17.03
C LEU A 239 -14.24 8.12 -17.55
N HIS A 240 -14.37 7.34 -18.62
CA HIS A 240 -15.63 6.78 -19.08
C HIS A 240 -15.87 5.46 -18.38
N GLN A 241 -16.93 5.42 -17.57
CA GLN A 241 -17.50 4.18 -17.07
C GLN A 241 -18.40 3.61 -18.17
N ASP A 242 -18.30 2.32 -18.43
CA ASP A 242 -19.20 1.67 -19.39
C ASP A 242 -20.63 1.74 -18.82
N PRO A 243 -21.65 2.20 -19.56
CA PRO A 243 -23.01 2.34 -19.06
C PRO A 243 -23.69 1.01 -18.69
N ALA A 244 -22.99 -0.12 -18.75
CA ALA A 244 -23.58 -1.43 -18.49
C ALA A 244 -23.83 -1.71 -16.99
N HIS A 245 -23.16 -1.05 -16.04
CA HIS A 245 -23.32 -1.30 -14.59
C HIS A 245 -23.39 0.01 -13.78
N ALA A 246 -24.34 0.88 -14.09
CA ALA A 246 -24.96 1.70 -13.04
C ALA A 246 -26.12 0.88 -12.44
N PRO A 247 -26.38 0.94 -11.12
CA PRO A 247 -27.43 0.16 -10.47
C PRO A 247 -28.81 0.40 -11.10
#